data_AF-A0A950Z486-F1
#
_entry.id   AF-A0A950Z486-F1
#
_cell.length_a   1.000
_cell.length_b   1.000
_cell.length_c   1.000
_cell.angle_alpha   90.00
_cell.angle_beta   90.00
_cell.angle_gamma   90.00
#
_symmetry.space_group_name_H-M   'P 1'
#
loop_
_entity.id
_entity.type
_entity.pdbx_description
1 polymer ?
#
loop_
_entity_poly.entity_id
_entity_poly.type
_entity_poly.pdbx_seq_one_letter_code
_entity_poly.pdbx_strand_id
1 'polypeptide(L)'
;KELTGMTGKKPITEEELEKVKGQQILELPGSHETMSSIGNLFSDLLQLGLPLDFYDSYVSRVSALTALELEQYAKDLLDPSHMVWMIVGDRAQIEPSIATLGIGEITSIEA
;
A
#
# COMPACT_ATOMS: atom_id res chain seq x y z
N LYS A 1 9.53 -9.01 6.27
CA LYS A 1 10.93 -8.73 5.86
C LYS A 1 11.05 -7.38 5.15
N GLU A 2 10.27 -7.12 4.10
CA GLU A 2 10.30 -5.83 3.39
C GLU A 2 9.74 -4.68 4.23
N LEU A 3 8.59 -4.83 4.91
CA LEU A 3 8.00 -3.77 5.74
C LEU A 3 8.91 -3.33 6.90
N THR A 4 9.55 -4.27 7.60
CA THR A 4 10.58 -3.99 8.62
C THR A 4 11.89 -3.47 8.00
N GLY A 5 12.11 -3.75 6.71
CA GLY A 5 13.25 -3.26 5.95
C GLY A 5 13.12 -1.77 5.65
N MET A 6 11.94 -1.36 5.15
CA MET A 6 11.62 0.03 4.80
C MET A 6 11.71 0.99 5.99
N THR A 7 11.43 0.52 7.21
CA THR A 7 11.56 1.32 8.44
C THR A 7 12.99 1.37 9.01
N GLY A 8 13.96 0.65 8.42
CA GLY A 8 15.34 0.64 8.93
C GLY A 8 16.39 -0.01 8.02
N LYS A 9 16.40 -1.35 7.90
CA LYS A 9 17.57 -2.10 7.39
C LYS A 9 17.72 -2.13 5.86
N LYS A 10 16.69 -1.71 5.12
CA LYS A 10 16.68 -1.72 3.65
C LYS A 10 15.97 -0.44 3.17
N PRO A 11 16.72 0.67 3.03
CA PRO A 11 16.15 1.95 2.61
C PRO A 11 15.56 1.85 1.20
N ILE A 12 14.62 2.75 0.90
CA ILE A 12 13.97 2.80 -0.43
C ILE A 12 15.03 3.29 -1.42
N THR A 13 15.24 2.53 -2.50
CA THR A 13 16.19 2.95 -3.54
C THR A 13 15.53 3.93 -4.51
N GLU A 14 16.32 4.83 -5.09
CA GLU A 14 15.82 5.78 -6.09
C GLU A 14 15.26 5.06 -7.33
N GLU A 15 15.85 3.93 -7.72
CA GLU A 15 15.36 3.10 -8.83
C GLU A 15 13.96 2.51 -8.55
N GLU A 16 13.74 1.98 -7.34
CA GLU A 16 12.42 1.49 -6.93
C GLU A 16 11.40 2.62 -6.89
N LEU A 17 11.80 3.80 -6.38
CA LEU A 17 10.93 4.97 -6.30
C LEU A 17 10.51 5.46 -7.69
N GLU A 18 11.45 5.67 -8.60
CA GLU A 18 11.16 6.16 -9.95
C GLU A 18 10.31 5.15 -10.75
N LYS A 19 10.54 3.85 -10.56
CA LYS A 19 9.69 2.81 -11.15
C LYS A 19 8.24 2.92 -10.65
N VAL A 20 8.03 3.05 -9.34
CA VAL A 20 6.68 3.14 -8.76
C VAL A 20 5.98 4.44 -9.15
N LYS A 21 6.69 5.58 -9.17
CA LYS A 21 6.16 6.85 -9.67
C LYS A 21 5.67 6.71 -11.11
N GLY A 22 6.49 6.14 -11.99
CA GLY A 22 6.13 5.91 -13.39
C GLY A 22 4.88 5.04 -13.52
N GLN A 23 4.79 3.95 -12.75
CA GLN A 23 3.63 3.07 -12.74
C GLN A 23 2.35 3.81 -12.29
N GLN A 24 2.40 4.52 -11.16
CA GLN A 24 1.25 5.26 -10.61
C GLN A 24 0.74 6.36 -11.56
N ILE A 25 1.66 7.08 -12.23
CA ILE A 25 1.30 8.13 -13.19
C ILE A 25 0.62 7.52 -14.43
N LEU A 26 1.09 6.35 -14.90
CA LEU A 26 0.56 5.68 -16.09
C LEU A 26 -0.73 4.89 -15.83
N GLU A 27 -0.97 4.46 -14.59
CA GLU A 27 -2.21 3.77 -14.20
C GLU A 27 -3.43 4.70 -14.25
N LEU A 28 -3.26 5.99 -13.95
CA LEU A 28 -4.36 6.97 -13.99
C LEU A 28 -5.06 7.08 -15.35
N PRO A 29 -4.36 7.36 -16.46
CA PRO A 29 -5.02 7.40 -17.77
C PRO A 29 -5.56 6.02 -18.15
N GLY A 30 -4.80 4.94 -17.92
CA GLY A 30 -5.18 3.58 -18.34
C GLY A 30 -6.38 2.97 -17.61
N SER A 31 -6.60 3.34 -16.35
CA SER A 31 -7.78 2.90 -15.57
C SER A 31 -9.05 3.69 -15.89
N HIS A 32 -8.90 4.91 -16.44
CA HIS A 32 -10.00 5.87 -16.58
C HIS A 32 -10.37 6.19 -18.04
N GLU A 33 -10.23 5.22 -18.95
CA GLU A 33 -10.53 5.39 -20.38
C GLU A 33 -12.01 5.17 -20.76
N THR A 34 -12.83 4.68 -19.82
CA THR A 34 -14.25 4.38 -20.07
C THR A 34 -15.16 5.39 -19.38
N MET A 35 -16.34 5.61 -19.95
CA MET A 35 -17.33 6.52 -19.33
C MET A 35 -17.72 6.07 -17.91
N SER A 36 -17.78 4.75 -17.66
CA SER A 36 -18.05 4.22 -16.32
C SER A 36 -16.89 4.47 -15.34
N SER A 37 -15.64 4.36 -15.79
CA SER A 37 -14.50 4.61 -14.90
C SER A 37 -14.32 6.09 -14.56
N ILE A 38 -14.67 7.01 -15.46
CA ILE A 38 -14.79 8.44 -15.14
C ILE A 38 -15.88 8.68 -14.08
N GLY A 39 -17.05 8.04 -14.23
CA GLY A 39 -18.14 8.14 -13.24
C GLY A 39 -17.72 7.66 -11.84
N ASN A 40 -16.96 6.56 -11.75
CA ASN A 40 -16.42 6.05 -10.49
C ASN A 40 -15.41 7.02 -9.87
N LEU A 41 -14.53 7.61 -10.67
CA LEU A 41 -13.57 8.62 -10.18
C LEU A 41 -14.29 9.80 -9.49
N PHE A 42 -15.36 10.33 -10.09
CA PHE A 42 -16.14 11.39 -9.46
C PHE A 42 -16.84 10.93 -8.17
N SER A 43 -17.36 9.69 -8.16
CA SER A 43 -17.95 9.09 -6.97
C SER A 43 -16.93 9.01 -5.82
N ASP A 44 -15.71 8.60 -6.11
CA ASP A 44 -14.64 8.46 -5.13
C ASP A 44 -14.20 9.82 -4.58
N LEU A 45 -14.07 10.84 -5.44
CA LEU A 45 -13.76 12.20 -5.00
C LEU A 45 -14.80 12.70 -3.99
N LEU A 46 -16.09 12.47 -4.25
CA LEU A 46 -17.16 12.89 -3.35
C LEU A 46 -17.17 12.07 -2.05
N GLN A 47 -17.01 10.75 -2.13
CA GLN A 47 -17.01 9.87 -0.95
C GLN A 47 -15.83 10.17 0.00
N LEU A 48 -14.66 10.49 -0.56
CA LEU A 48 -13.45 10.81 0.19
C LEU A 48 -13.38 12.31 0.56
N GLY A 49 -14.35 13.12 0.13
CA GLY A 49 -14.37 14.57 0.40
C GLY A 49 -13.23 15.33 -0.28
N LEU A 50 -12.72 14.81 -1.40
CA LEU A 50 -11.63 15.41 -2.15
C LEU A 50 -12.12 16.52 -3.10
N PRO A 51 -11.29 17.54 -3.35
CA PRO A 51 -11.57 18.56 -4.37
C PRO A 51 -11.75 17.98 -5.76
N LEU A 52 -12.61 18.58 -6.60
CA LEU A 52 -12.84 18.11 -7.97
C LEU A 52 -11.61 18.26 -8.88
N ASP A 53 -10.70 19.17 -8.54
CA ASP A 53 -9.42 19.42 -9.21
C ASP A 53 -8.28 18.57 -8.61
N PHE A 54 -8.58 17.59 -7.76
CA PHE A 54 -7.57 16.76 -7.08
C PHE A 54 -6.58 16.13 -8.07
N TYR A 55 -7.06 15.69 -9.23
CA TYR A 55 -6.24 15.03 -10.25
C TYR A 55 -5.44 15.99 -11.13
N ASP A 56 -5.79 17.28 -11.19
CA ASP A 56 -5.10 18.28 -12.00
C ASP A 56 -3.64 18.44 -11.58
N SER A 57 -3.36 18.31 -10.28
CA SER A 57 -2.00 18.37 -9.72
C SER A 57 -1.48 17.01 -9.26
N TYR A 58 -2.22 15.91 -9.44
CA TYR A 58 -1.82 14.59 -8.92
C TYR A 58 -0.47 14.12 -9.47
N VAL A 59 -0.27 14.22 -10.78
CA VAL A 59 1.00 13.83 -11.42
C VAL A 59 2.17 14.61 -10.81
N SER A 60 2.01 15.94 -10.66
CA SER A 60 3.05 16.79 -10.05
C SER A 60 3.33 16.40 -8.59
N ARG A 61 2.30 16.06 -7.81
CA ARG A 61 2.47 15.63 -6.41
C ARG A 61 3.22 14.31 -6.32
N VAL A 62 2.86 13.33 -7.14
CA VAL A 62 3.51 12.01 -7.15
C VAL A 62 4.96 12.11 -7.63
N SER A 63 5.23 12.88 -8.68
CA SER A 63 6.60 13.08 -9.19
C SER A 63 7.53 13.75 -8.18
N ALA A 64 6.99 14.62 -7.32
CA ALA A 64 7.76 15.35 -6.31
C ALA A 64 8.14 14.53 -5.07
N LEU A 65 7.55 13.34 -4.87
CA LEU A 65 7.83 12.49 -3.71
C LEU A 65 9.31 12.09 -3.67
N THR A 66 9.91 12.15 -2.48
CA THR A 66 11.29 11.71 -2.25
C THR A 66 11.36 10.44 -1.43
N ALA A 67 12.44 9.67 -1.58
CA ALA A 67 12.67 8.46 -0.78
C ALA A 67 12.72 8.78 0.72
N LEU A 68 13.31 9.92 1.09
CA LEU A 68 13.41 10.37 2.48
C LEU A 68 12.04 10.62 3.11
N GLU A 69 11.14 11.31 2.42
CA GLU A 69 9.77 11.55 2.91
C GLU A 69 9.02 10.23 3.07
N LEU A 70 9.12 9.32 2.10
CA LEU A 70 8.49 8.01 2.18
C LEU A 70 9.02 7.16 3.34
N GLU A 71 10.32 7.22 3.62
CA GLU A 71 10.91 6.54 4.77
C GLU A 71 10.45 7.12 6.11
N GLN A 72 10.24 8.44 6.18
CA GLN A 72 9.66 9.07 7.37
C GLN A 72 8.22 8.62 7.58
N TYR A 73 7.38 8.70 6.55
CA TYR A 73 6.00 8.21 6.62
C TYR A 73 5.91 6.72 6.94
N ALA A 74 6.82 5.90 6.40
CA ALA A 74 6.87 4.47 6.71
C ALA A 74 7.13 4.24 8.19
N LYS A 75 7.99 5.03 8.85
CA LYS A 75 8.24 4.92 10.29
C LYS A 75 7.05 5.37 11.13
N ASP A 76 6.33 6.39 10.68
CA ASP A 76 5.19 6.94 11.41
C ASP A 76 3.92 6.08 11.27
N LEU A 77 3.72 5.46 10.10
CA LEU A 77 2.50 4.72 9.76
C LEU A 77 2.63 3.21 9.92
N LEU A 78 3.85 2.65 9.79
CA LEU A 78 4.05 1.21 9.88
C LEU A 78 4.66 0.85 11.23
N ASP A 79 3.87 0.21 12.07
CA ASP A 79 4.34 -0.44 13.29
C ASP A 79 4.27 -1.98 13.13
N PRO A 80 5.42 -2.65 12.89
CA PRO A 80 5.45 -4.11 12.80
C PRO A 80 4.97 -4.83 14.06
N SER A 81 4.98 -4.19 15.23
CA SER A 81 4.52 -4.80 16.48
C SER A 81 3.00 -4.88 16.60
N HIS A 82 2.27 -4.07 15.83
CA HIS A 82 0.81 -4.05 15.77
C HIS A 82 0.25 -4.68 14.49
N MET A 83 1.06 -5.46 13.77
CA MET A 83 0.68 -6.08 12.50
C MET A 83 -0.20 -7.31 12.71
N VAL A 84 -1.38 -7.33 12.10
CA VAL A 84 -2.28 -8.49 12.09
C VAL A 84 -2.06 -9.32 10.82
N TRP A 85 -1.81 -10.61 11.00
CA TRP A 85 -1.67 -11.57 9.91
C TRP A 85 -2.96 -12.39 9.75
N MET A 86 -3.63 -12.26 8.61
CA MET A 86 -4.77 -13.10 8.25
C MET A 86 -4.33 -14.17 7.25
N ILE A 87 -4.53 -15.43 7.62
CA ILE A 87 -4.11 -16.59 6.80
C ILE A 87 -5.35 -17.42 6.52
N VAL A 88 -5.60 -17.71 5.23
CA VAL A 88 -6.75 -18.47 4.77
C VAL A 88 -6.27 -19.79 4.17
N GLY A 89 -6.71 -20.92 4.73
CA GLY A 89 -6.35 -22.25 4.25
C GLY A 89 -6.77 -23.37 5.20
N ASP A 90 -6.36 -24.59 4.88
CA ASP A 90 -6.56 -25.75 5.76
C ASP A 90 -5.67 -25.64 7.00
N ARG A 91 -6.31 -25.36 8.15
CA ARG A 91 -5.65 -25.19 9.45
C ARG A 91 -4.69 -26.33 9.78
N ALA A 92 -5.09 -27.57 9.52
CA ALA A 92 -4.28 -28.74 9.88
C ALA A 92 -2.95 -28.80 9.13
N GLN A 93 -2.89 -28.22 7.93
CA GLN A 93 -1.68 -28.19 7.10
C GLN A 93 -0.80 -26.97 7.41
N ILE A 94 -1.42 -25.82 7.70
CA ILE A 94 -0.71 -24.53 7.78
C ILE A 94 -0.26 -24.17 9.20
N GLU A 95 -1.04 -24.50 10.23
CA GLU A 95 -0.79 -24.07 11.61
C GLU A 95 0.58 -24.49 12.15
N PRO A 96 1.07 -25.73 11.92
CA PRO A 96 2.40 -26.12 12.38
C PRO A 96 3.51 -25.25 11.77
N SER A 97 3.39 -24.95 10.48
CA SER A 97 4.37 -24.11 9.78
C SER A 97 4.33 -22.67 10.29
N ILE A 98 3.14 -22.11 10.53
CA ILE A 98 2.99 -20.75 11.05
C ILE A 98 3.48 -20.63 12.51
N ALA A 99 3.19 -21.63 13.35
CA ALA A 99 3.68 -21.65 14.72
C ALA A 99 5.21 -21.58 14.79
N THR A 100 5.93 -22.22 13.85
CA THR A 100 7.40 -22.16 13.80
C THR A 100 7.96 -20.79 13.41
N LEU A 101 7.16 -19.92 12.79
CA LEU A 101 7.58 -18.58 12.40
C LEU A 101 7.60 -17.61 13.58
N GLY A 102 6.91 -17.92 14.69
CA GLY A 102 6.91 -17.09 15.89
C GLY A 102 6.40 -15.66 15.67
N ILE A 103 5.50 -15.46 14.69
CA ILE A 103 5.04 -14.13 14.24
C ILE A 103 3.92 -13.54 15.09
N GLY A 104 3.39 -14.29 16.06
CA GLY A 104 2.34 -13.82 16.96
C GLY A 104 1.48 -14.96 17.52
N GLU A 105 0.49 -14.58 18.32
CA GLU A 105 -0.54 -15.49 18.81
C GLU A 105 -1.50 -15.87 17.67
N ILE A 106 -1.78 -17.17 17.53
CA ILE A 106 -2.68 -17.67 16.49
C ILE A 106 -4.10 -17.69 17.04
N THR A 107 -4.96 -16.80 16.53
CA THR A 107 -6.39 -16.80 16.83
C THR A 107 -7.16 -17.41 15.67
N SER A 108 -7.99 -18.42 15.93
CA SER A 108 -8.90 -18.96 14.93
C SER A 108 -10.17 -18.14 14.85
N ILE A 109 -10.54 -17.75 13.64
CA ILE A 109 -11.83 -17.13 13.33
C ILE A 109 -12.70 -18.24 12.74
N GLU A 110 -13.70 -18.68 13.49
CA GLU A 110 -14.76 -19.53 12.97
C GLU A 110 -15.88 -18.63 12.42
N ALA A 111 -16.42 -19.00 11.26
CA ALA A 111 -17.54 -18.30 10.62
C ALA A 111 -18.89 -18.77 11.17
#